data_AF-A0A2M9MZP6-F1
#
_entry.id   AF-A0A2M9MZP6-F1
#
_cell.length_a   1.000
_cell.length_b   1.000
_cell.length_c   1.000
_cell.angle_alpha   90.00
_cell.angle_beta   90.00
_cell.angle_gamma   90.00
#
_symmetry.space_group_name_H-M   'P 1'
#
loop_
_entity.id
_entity.type
_entity.pdbx_description
1 polymer ?
#
loop_
_entity_poly.entity_id
_entity_poly.type
_entity_poly.pdbx_seq_one_letter_code
_entity_poly.pdbx_strand_id
1 'polypeptide(L)'
;MITGAKGTIYAGDYENNSIRKILPNGAMETIAHDPRILWPDTFSIGPDQYLYVIVNQLHRQARFHYGRDLREKPYSLLRMRIDEFPAPTFS
;
A
#
# COMPACT_ATOMS: atom_id res chain seq x y z
N MET A 1 -3.35 2.88 3.97
CA MET A 1 -4.54 2.89 3.08
C MET A 1 -4.74 4.30 2.54
N ILE A 2 -5.43 4.45 1.41
CA ILE A 2 -5.81 5.75 0.84
C ILE A 2 -7.11 5.64 0.02
N THR A 3 -7.85 6.74 -0.10
CA THR A 3 -9.12 6.79 -0.85
C THR A 3 -8.93 7.58 -2.15
N GLY A 4 -9.45 7.03 -3.26
CA GLY A 4 -9.52 7.70 -4.56
C GLY A 4 -10.78 8.54 -4.75
N ALA A 5 -10.82 9.33 -5.83
CA ALA A 5 -11.90 10.26 -6.15
C ALA A 5 -13.28 9.61 -6.33
N LYS A 6 -13.36 8.33 -6.67
CA LYS A 6 -14.61 7.59 -6.85
C LYS A 6 -15.05 6.87 -5.56
N GLY A 7 -14.34 7.09 -4.45
CA GLY A 7 -14.58 6.39 -3.18
C GLY A 7 -13.94 5.00 -3.11
N THR A 8 -13.14 4.61 -4.10
CA THR A 8 -12.34 3.37 -4.03
C THR A 8 -11.30 3.49 -2.93
N ILE A 9 -11.19 2.48 -2.07
CA ILE A 9 -10.12 2.40 -1.06
C ILE A 9 -9.01 1.47 -1.57
N TYR A 10 -7.78 1.92 -1.46
CA TYR A 10 -6.58 1.13 -1.70
C TYR A 10 -5.88 0.86 -0.38
N ALA A 11 -5.69 -0.42 -0.04
CA ALA A 11 -5.17 -0.84 1.26
C ALA A 11 -4.09 -1.91 1.11
N GLY A 12 -3.11 -1.89 2.03
CA GLY A 12 -2.13 -2.96 2.14
C GLY A 12 -2.73 -4.15 2.88
N ASP A 13 -2.45 -5.34 2.39
CA ASP A 13 -2.72 -6.61 3.05
C ASP A 13 -1.37 -7.27 3.30
N TYR A 14 -0.80 -6.92 4.45
CA TYR A 14 0.54 -7.34 4.84
C TYR A 14 0.61 -8.83 5.18
N GLU A 15 -0.50 -9.46 5.57
CA GLU A 15 -0.55 -10.90 5.85
C GLU A 15 -0.40 -11.72 4.57
N ASN A 16 -0.90 -11.18 3.45
CA ASN A 16 -0.85 -11.84 2.15
C ASN A 16 0.11 -11.16 1.16
N ASN A 17 1.04 -10.31 1.62
CA ASN A 17 1.99 -9.58 0.76
C ASN A 17 1.31 -8.97 -0.48
N SER A 18 0.20 -8.26 -0.28
CA SER A 18 -0.65 -7.79 -1.37
C SER A 18 -1.21 -6.39 -1.15
N ILE A 19 -1.76 -5.82 -2.22
CA ILE A 19 -2.52 -4.58 -2.21
C ILE A 19 -3.96 -4.91 -2.65
N ARG A 20 -4.92 -4.44 -1.86
CA ARG A 20 -6.35 -4.60 -2.09
C ARG A 20 -6.96 -3.31 -2.62
N LYS A 21 -7.90 -3.45 -3.54
CA LYS A 21 -8.82 -2.42 -4.01
C LYS A 21 -10.20 -2.77 -3.47
N ILE A 22 -10.83 -1.82 -2.80
CA ILE A 22 -12.13 -1.99 -2.17
C ILE A 22 -13.07 -0.95 -2.76
N LEU A 23 -14.10 -1.41 -3.45
CA LEU A 23 -15.10 -0.56 -4.09
C LEU A 23 -16.08 0.00 -3.06
N PRO A 24 -16.79 1.11 -3.35
CA PRO A 24 -17.79 1.69 -2.43
C PRO A 24 -18.91 0.75 -2.01
N ASN A 25 -19.20 -0.28 -2.82
CA ASN A 25 -20.18 -1.33 -2.51
C ASN A 25 -19.62 -2.44 -1.58
N GLY A 26 -18.38 -2.33 -1.13
CA GLY A 26 -17.70 -3.30 -0.26
C GLY A 26 -17.00 -4.45 -1.00
N ALA A 27 -17.12 -4.55 -2.32
CA ALA A 27 -16.42 -5.58 -3.08
C ALA A 27 -14.89 -5.35 -3.01
N MET A 28 -14.14 -6.42 -2.75
CA MET A 28 -12.69 -6.38 -2.58
C MET A 28 -11.99 -7.21 -3.64
N GLU A 29 -10.93 -6.64 -4.22
CA GLU A 29 -10.10 -7.26 -5.25
C GLU A 29 -8.62 -7.15 -4.86
N THR A 30 -7.83 -8.20 -5.13
CA THR A 30 -6.37 -8.09 -5.09
C THR A 30 -5.90 -7.47 -6.39
N ILE A 31 -5.22 -6.33 -6.31
CA ILE A 31 -4.66 -5.65 -7.49
C ILE A 31 -3.16 -5.84 -7.64
N ALA A 32 -2.46 -6.19 -6.57
CA ALA A 32 -1.06 -6.57 -6.59
C ALA A 32 -0.81 -7.68 -5.57
N HIS A 33 -0.02 -8.68 -5.94
CA HIS A 33 0.51 -9.69 -5.02
C HIS A 33 1.95 -10.00 -5.45
N ASP A 34 2.90 -9.82 -4.55
CA ASP A 34 4.31 -10.02 -4.83
C ASP A 34 5.07 -10.22 -3.50
N PRO A 35 6.03 -11.16 -3.41
CA PRO A 35 6.79 -11.40 -2.18
C PRO A 35 7.58 -10.18 -1.68
N ARG A 36 7.78 -9.16 -2.53
CA ARG A 36 8.43 -7.90 -2.16
C ARG A 36 7.48 -6.92 -1.47
N ILE A 37 6.17 -7.15 -1.45
CA ILE A 37 5.15 -6.28 -0.82
C ILE A 37 5.10 -6.56 0.71
N LEU A 38 6.26 -6.45 1.34
CA LEU A 38 6.49 -6.76 2.76
C LEU A 38 6.11 -5.56 3.63
N TRP A 39 4.88 -5.57 4.16
CA TRP A 39 4.34 -4.48 4.97
C TRP A 39 4.18 -3.16 4.18
N PRO A 40 3.09 -3.04 3.40
CA PRO A 40 2.76 -1.83 2.67
C PRO A 40 2.30 -0.76 3.67
N ASP A 41 3.12 0.25 3.88
CA ASP A 41 2.97 1.17 5.01
C ASP A 41 2.23 2.45 4.60
N THR A 42 2.89 3.25 3.76
CA THR A 42 2.39 4.55 3.32
C THR A 42 1.87 4.47 1.89
N PHE A 43 0.72 5.08 1.64
CA PHE A 43 0.06 5.11 0.35
C PHE A 43 -0.18 6.56 -0.10
N SER A 44 -0.01 6.82 -1.39
CA SER A 44 -0.36 8.10 -2.02
C SER A 44 -0.91 7.86 -3.42
N ILE A 45 -1.84 8.70 -3.88
CA ILE A 45 -2.30 8.69 -5.27
C ILE A 45 -1.79 9.96 -5.93
N GLY A 46 -0.99 9.81 -6.98
CA GLY A 46 -0.45 10.93 -7.73
C GLY A 46 -1.46 11.51 -8.73
N PRO A 47 -1.25 12.76 -9.20
CA PRO A 47 -2.05 13.36 -10.27
C PRO A 47 -1.87 12.65 -11.63
N ASP A 48 -0.87 11.78 -11.73
CA ASP A 48 -0.60 10.87 -12.85
C ASP A 48 -1.44 9.58 -12.81
N GLN A 49 -2.36 9.45 -11.84
CA GLN A 49 -3.24 8.29 -11.63
C GLN A 49 -2.49 6.99 -11.27
N TYR A 50 -1.31 7.14 -10.66
CA TYR A 50 -0.59 6.04 -10.04
C TYR A 50 -0.81 6.00 -8.53
N LEU A 51 -0.96 4.78 -8.01
CA LEU A 51 -0.82 4.48 -6.60
C LEU A 51 0.65 4.28 -6.27
N TYR A 52 1.17 5.07 -5.33
CA TYR A 52 2.52 4.98 -4.79
C TYR A 52 2.47 4.34 -3.41
N VAL A 53 3.36 3.37 -3.15
CA VAL A 53 3.37 2.58 -1.91
C VAL A 53 4.78 2.43 -1.38
N ILE A 54 5.01 2.84 -0.13
CA ILE A 54 6.26 2.58 0.58
C ILE A 54 6.16 1.22 1.27
N VAL A 55 7.16 0.37 1.03
CA VAL A 55 7.31 -0.94 1.67
C VAL A 55 8.50 -0.88 2.62
N ASN A 56 8.20 -0.77 3.93
CA ASN A 56 9.19 -0.49 4.96
C ASN A 56 9.61 -1.73 5.78
N GLN A 57 8.99 -2.89 5.53
CA GLN A 57 9.25 -4.13 6.25
C GLN A 57 9.08 -3.98 7.78
N LEU A 58 8.06 -3.25 8.25
CA LEU A 58 7.88 -2.91 9.67
C LEU A 58 7.94 -4.14 10.60
N HIS A 59 7.34 -5.26 10.20
CA HIS A 59 7.39 -6.52 10.97
C HIS A 59 8.81 -7.02 11.22
N ARG A 60 9.77 -6.68 10.37
CA ARG A 60 11.16 -7.12 10.50
C ARG A 60 11.99 -6.27 11.48
N GLN A 61 11.41 -5.24 12.09
CA GLN A 61 12.13 -4.42 13.07
C GLN A 61 12.52 -5.22 14.32
N ALA A 62 13.62 -4.80 14.96
CA ALA A 62 14.14 -5.40 16.18
C ALA A 62 13.10 -5.56 17.31
N ARG A 63 12.16 -4.62 17.42
CA ARG A 63 11.05 -4.66 18.39
C ARG A 63 10.18 -5.92 18.26
N PHE A 64 10.11 -6.51 17.06
CA PHE A 64 9.33 -7.71 16.76
C PHE A 64 10.19 -8.98 16.69
N HIS A 65 11.51 -8.87 16.89
CA HIS A 65 12.47 -9.96 16.70
C HIS A 65 13.54 -10.01 17.80
N TYR A 66 13.12 -9.91 19.06
CA TYR A 66 13.99 -10.06 20.25
C TYR A 66 15.25 -9.19 20.21
N GLY A 67 15.14 -7.96 19.70
CA GLY A 67 16.26 -7.01 19.59
C GLY A 67 17.10 -7.13 18.31
N ARG A 68 16.83 -8.11 17.43
CA ARG A 68 17.52 -8.27 16.15
C ARG A 68 16.75 -7.63 15.01
N ASP A 69 17.34 -6.63 14.36
CA ASP A 69 16.76 -6.04 13.15
C ASP A 69 16.96 -6.98 11.96
N LEU A 70 15.85 -7.41 11.34
CA LEU A 70 15.84 -8.31 10.19
C LEU A 70 15.55 -7.58 8.88
N ARG A 71 15.35 -6.25 8.88
CA ARG A 71 15.03 -5.49 7.67
C ARG A 71 16.19 -5.55 6.67
N GLU A 72 15.84 -5.71 5.41
CA GLU A 72 16.80 -5.68 4.30
C GLU A 72 16.68 -4.36 3.54
N LYS A 73 17.79 -3.64 3.43
CA LYS A 73 17.90 -2.39 2.69
C LYS A 73 18.40 -2.65 1.26
N PRO A 74 18.02 -1.83 0.27
CA PRO A 74 17.16 -0.66 0.38
C PRO A 74 15.66 -1.00 0.57
N TYR A 75 14.90 -0.09 1.18
CA TYR A 75 13.43 -0.17 1.17
C TYR A 75 12.89 0.09 -0.23
N SER A 76 11.65 -0.33 -0.48
CA SER A 76 11.04 -0.22 -1.80
C SER A 76 9.96 0.87 -1.84
N LEU A 77 10.01 1.69 -2.89
CA LEU A 77 8.88 2.49 -3.37
C LEU A 77 8.31 1.77 -4.58
N LEU A 78 7.07 1.31 -4.47
CA LEU A 78 6.33 0.69 -5.56
C LEU A 78 5.39 1.71 -6.17
N ARG A 79 5.12 1.59 -7.47
CA ARG A 79 4.05 2.33 -8.14
C ARG A 79 3.26 1.41 -9.06
N MET A 80 1.96 1.66 -9.16
CA MET A 80 1.11 0.98 -10.13
C MET A 80 0.00 1.91 -10.62
N ARG A 81 -0.38 1.77 -11.88
CA ARG A 81 -1.44 2.58 -12.49
C ARG A 81 -2.80 2.09 -11.98
N ILE A 82 -3.64 3.01 -11.51
CA ILE A 82 -4.99 2.71 -11.00
C ILE A 82 -6.11 3.45 -11.75
N ASP A 83 -5.76 4.34 -12.68
CA ASP A 83 -6.70 5.12 -13.50
C ASP A 83 -7.74 5.89 -12.66
N GLU A 84 -7.27 6.43 -11.54
CA GLU A 84 -8.06 7.19 -10.58
C GLU A 84 -7.24 8.31 -9.94
N PHE A 85 -7.90 9.46 -9.73
CA PHE A 85 -7.33 10.62 -9.04
C PHE A 85 -7.44 10.47 -7.51
N PRO A 86 -6.63 11.20 -6.72
CA PRO A 86 -6.82 11.26 -5.27
C PRO A 86 -8.20 11.79 -4.91
N ALA A 87 -8.73 11.37 -3.74
CA ALA A 87 -9.95 11.96 -3.20
C ALA A 87 -9.81 13.50 -3.09
N PRO A 88 -10.88 14.28 -3.39
CA PRO A 88 -10.84 15.72 -3.25
C PRO A 88 -10.53 16.14 -1.82
N THR A 89 -9.62 17.08 -1.63
CA THR A 89 -9.47 17.80 -0.37
C THR A 89 -10.49 18.93 -0.35
N PHE A 90 -11.31 19.02 0.70
CA PHE A 90 -12.19 20.17 0.89
C PHE A 90 -11.32 21.44 1.03
N SER A 91 -11.58 22.44 0.18
CA SER A 91 -11.01 23.78 0.24
C SER A 91 -11.80 24.69 1.16
#